data_AF-A0A6J5U087-F1
#
_entry.id   AF-A0A6J5U087-F1
#
_cell.length_a   1.000
_cell.length_b   1.000
_cell.length_c   1.000
_cell.angle_alpha   90.00
_cell.angle_beta   90.00
_cell.angle_gamma   90.00
#
_symmetry.space_group_name_H-M   'P 1'
#
loop_
_entity.id
_entity.type
_entity.pdbx_description
1 polymer ?
#
loop_
_entity_poly.entity_id
_entity_poly.type
_entity_poly.pdbx_seq_one_letter_code
_entity_poly.pdbx_strand_id
1 'polypeptide(L)' 'MTSLKKEKEPKQFNDFLRTLCVFCQEKALSSFCEFLASKELTLISKTEAIDSEVTDDEARNFLVRSEPKLE' A
#
# COMPACT_ATOMS: atom_id res chain seq x y z
N MET A 1 3.82 21.50 -22.23
CA MET A 1 4.14 20.07 -22.05
C MET A 1 4.13 19.75 -20.57
N THR A 2 2.95 19.51 -19.98
CA THR A 2 2.80 19.24 -18.54
C THR A 2 1.89 18.02 -18.39
N SER A 3 2.42 16.83 -18.67
CA SER A 3 1.67 15.58 -18.47
C SER A 3 2.44 14.48 -17.73
N LEU A 4 3.74 14.63 -17.49
CA LEU A 4 4.54 13.56 -16.83
C LEU A 4 4.31 13.40 -15.31
N LYS A 5 3.48 14.25 -14.67
CA LYS A 5 3.25 14.18 -13.22
C LYS A 5 2.22 13.12 -12.80
N LYS A 6 1.28 12.73 -13.66
CA LYS A 6 0.22 11.77 -13.27
C LYS A 6 0.69 10.31 -13.28
N GLU A 7 1.56 9.95 -14.21
CA GLU A 7 2.01 8.57 -14.41
C GLU A 7 2.80 7.99 -13.21
N LYS A 8 3.50 8.83 -12.43
CA LYS A 8 4.28 8.37 -11.27
C LYS A 8 3.53 8.36 -9.95
N GLU A 9 2.38 9.01 -9.90
CA GLU A 9 1.58 9.17 -8.69
C GLU A 9 1.19 7.83 -8.03
N PRO A 10 0.68 6.81 -8.77
CA PRO A 10 0.31 5.53 -8.16
C PRO A 10 1.52 4.75 -7.64
N LYS A 11 2.64 4.78 -8.37
CA LYS A 11 3.88 4.11 -7.94
C LYS A 11 4.45 4.73 -6.67
N GLN A 12 4.53 6.07 -6.60
CA GLN A 12 5.03 6.78 -5.42
C GLN A 12 4.16 6.54 -4.19
N PHE A 13 2.84 6.52 -4.36
CA PHE A 13 1.91 6.19 -3.28
C PHE A 13 2.08 4.76 -2.80
N ASN A 14 2.14 3.80 -3.72
CA ASN A 14 2.30 2.38 -3.38
C ASN A 14 3.64 2.10 -2.69
N ASP A 15 4.74 2.70 -3.18
CA ASP A 15 6.06 2.59 -2.56
C ASP A 15 6.10 3.23 -1.16
N PHE A 16 5.43 4.38 -0.99
CA PHE A 16 5.27 5.02 0.31
C PHE A 16 4.52 4.13 1.30
N LEU A 17 3.39 3.54 0.89
CA LEU A 17 2.62 2.63 1.73
C LEU A 17 3.39 1.37 2.10
N ARG A 18 4.15 0.80 1.15
CA ARG A 18 5.06 -0.33 1.41
C ARG A 18 6.09 0.03 2.48
N THR A 19 6.74 1.18 2.31
CA THR A 19 7.75 1.68 3.26
C THR A 19 7.12 1.93 4.64
N LEU A 20 5.94 2.54 4.67
CA LEU A 20 5.21 2.82 5.90
C LEU A 20 4.83 1.52 6.64
N CYS A 21 4.38 0.50 5.91
CA CYS A 21 4.00 -0.78 6.49
C CYS A 21 5.23 -1.51 7.07
N VAL A 22 6.35 -1.54 6.34
CA VAL A 22 7.62 -2.10 6.84
C VAL A 22 8.08 -1.36 8.10
N PHE A 23 8.06 -0.03 8.08
CA PHE A 23 8.40 0.79 9.25
C PHE A 23 7.51 0.48 10.46
N CYS A 24 6.21 0.28 10.23
CA CYS A 24 5.28 -0.07 11.30
C CYS A 24 5.57 -1.46 11.88
N GLN A 25 5.92 -2.44 11.04
CA GLN A 25 6.35 -3.76 11.50
C GLN A 25 7.64 -3.68 12.34
N GLU A 26 8.66 -2.95 11.86
CA GLU A 26 9.95 -2.80 12.57
C GLU A 26 9.80 -2.07 13.91
N LYS A 27 8.87 -1.11 14.01
CA LYS A 27 8.63 -0.31 15.22
C LYS A 27 7.54 -0.87 16.14
N ALA A 28 7.03 -2.08 15.84
CA ALA A 28 5.91 -2.69 16.56
C ALA A 28 4.65 -1.78 16.62
N LEU A 29 4.41 -1.00 15.56
CA LEU A 29 3.24 -0.13 15.38
C LEU A 29 2.12 -0.88 14.63
N SER A 30 1.88 -2.15 14.97
CA SER A 30 0.86 -2.98 14.31
C SER A 30 -0.53 -2.35 14.40
N SER A 31 -0.84 -1.66 15.50
CA SER A 31 -2.11 -0.93 15.69
C SER A 31 -2.35 0.16 14.65
N PHE A 32 -1.29 0.77 14.10
CA PHE A 32 -1.42 1.74 13.03
C PHE A 32 -1.69 1.06 11.68
N CYS A 33 -1.04 -0.06 11.40
CA CYS A 33 -1.37 -0.89 10.23
C CYS A 33 -2.81 -1.42 10.30
N GLU A 34 -3.27 -1.87 11.46
CA GLU A 34 -4.66 -2.28 11.70
C GLU A 34 -5.63 -1.12 11.51
N PHE A 35 -5.28 0.09 11.98
CA PHE A 35 -6.09 1.28 11.74
C PHE A 35 -6.21 1.60 10.25
N LEU A 36 -5.10 1.56 9.50
CA LEU A 36 -5.13 1.75 8.05
C LEU A 36 -5.98 0.68 7.35
N ALA A 37 -5.90 -0.59 7.79
CA ALA A 37 -6.74 -1.67 7.29
C ALA A 37 -8.22 -1.43 7.60
N SER A 38 -8.55 -0.92 8.80
CA SER A 38 -9.93 -0.57 9.19
C SER A 38 -10.53 0.58 8.37
N LYS A 39 -9.68 1.40 7.77
CA LYS A 39 -10.06 2.47 6.83
C LYS A 39 -10.15 2.00 5.39
N GLU A 40 -10.00 0.69 5.16
CA GLU A 40 -9.97 0.07 3.83
C GLU A 40 -8.88 0.70 2.94
N LEU A 41 -7.78 1.14 3.56
CA LEU A 41 -6.70 1.79 2.84
C LEU A 41 -5.88 0.73 2.12
N THR A 42 -5.92 0.74 0.79
CA THR A 42 -5.24 -0.25 -0.06
C THR A 42 -4.13 0.40 -0.87
N LEU A 43 -3.30 -0.42 -1.51
CA LEU A 43 -2.49 0.08 -2.63
C LEU A 43 -3.42 0.50 -3.77
N ILE A 44 -2.98 1.43 -4.60
CA ILE A 44 -3.70 1.78 -5.83
C ILE A 44 -3.51 0.62 -6.80
N SER A 45 -4.62 -0.02 -7.17
CA SER A 45 -4.64 -1.12 -8.13
C SER A 45 -4.54 -0.63 -9.58
N LYS A 46 -4.22 -1.55 -10.50
CA LYS A 46 -4.26 -1.32 -11.95
C LYS A 46 -5.63 -0.91 -12.49
N THR A 47 -6.69 -1.24 -11.74
CA THR A 47 -8.08 -0.92 -12.10
C THR A 47 -8.43 0.52 -11.72
N GLU A 48 -7.81 1.05 -10.67
CA GLU A 48 -7.93 2.46 -10.25
C GLU A 48 -7.00 3.39 -11.04
N ALA A 49 -5.78 2.93 -11.33
CA ALA A 49 -4.82 3.65 -12.15
C ALA A 49 -4.15 2.69 -13.13
N ILE A 50 -4.31 2.97 -14.43
CA ILE A 50 -3.75 2.15 -15.54
C ILE A 50 -2.22 1.99 -15.42
N ASP A 51 -1.55 2.98 -14.82
CA ASP A 51 -0.09 3.00 -14.64
C ASP A 51 0.35 2.26 -13.37
N SER A 52 -0.57 1.66 -12.61
CA SER A 52 -0.24 0.82 -11.46
C SER A 52 0.08 -0.61 -11.89
N GLU A 53 1.23 -1.10 -11.43
CA GLU A 53 1.67 -2.50 -11.63
C GLU A 53 1.02 -3.47 -10.63
N VAL A 54 0.21 -2.95 -9.69
CA VAL A 54 -0.39 -3.73 -8.58
C VAL A 54 -1.75 -4.29 -8.99
N THR A 55 -1.99 -5.57 -8.72
CA THR A 55 -3.30 -6.20 -8.97
C THR A 55 -4.32 -5.83 -7.89
N ASP A 56 -5.62 -5.83 -8.20
CA ASP A 56 -6.68 -5.59 -7.20
C ASP A 56 -6.62 -6.54 -5.99
N ASP A 57 -6.21 -7.78 -6.22
CA ASP A 57 -6.02 -8.74 -5.14
C ASP A 57 -4.86 -8.34 -4.22
N GLU A 58 -3.72 -7.98 -4.81
CA GLU A 58 -2.55 -7.52 -4.05
C GLU A 58 -2.83 -6.21 -3.30
N ALA A 59 -3.56 -5.29 -3.93
CA ALA A 59 -3.96 -4.02 -3.31
C ALA A 59 -4.80 -4.24 -2.06
N ARG A 60 -5.82 -5.11 -2.14
CA ARG A 60 -6.71 -5.42 -1.01
C ARG A 60 -6.03 -6.23 0.08
N ASN A 61 -5.15 -7.16 -0.30
CA ASN A 61 -4.48 -8.06 0.65
C ASN A 61 -3.24 -7.44 1.31
N PHE A 62 -2.80 -6.24 0.89
CA PHE A 62 -1.56 -5.61 1.33
C PHE A 62 -1.49 -5.42 2.87
N LEU A 63 -2.50 -4.79 3.47
CA LEU A 63 -2.51 -4.56 4.92
C LEU A 63 -3.01 -5.76 5.73
N VAL A 64 -3.88 -6.60 5.14
CA VAL A 64 -4.45 -7.78 5.80
C VAL A 64 -3.39 -8.86 6.05
N ARG A 65 -2.39 -9.00 5.15
CA ARG A 65 -1.30 -9.97 5.30
C ARG A 65 -0.21 -9.55 6.29
N SER A 66 -0.33 -8.40 6.96
CA SER A 66 0.67 -7.92 7.92
C SER A 66 0.60 -8.61 9.29
N GLU A 67 -0.16 -9.71 9.43
CA GLU A 67 -0.05 -10.57 10.61
C GLU A 67 1.43 -11.00 10.77
N PRO A 68 2.03 -10.77 11.95
CA PRO A 68 3.37 -11.28 12.22
C PRO A 68 3.28 -12.80 12.14
N LYS A 69 4.05 -13.42 11.24
CA LYS A 69 4.42 -14.82 11.39
C LYS A 69 5.28 -14.90 12.64
N LEU A 70 4.62 -15.14 13.77
CA LEU A 70 5.27 -15.56 15.00
C LEU A 70 5.81 -16.97 14.72
N GLU A 71 7.09 -17.07 14.36
CA GLU A 71 7.86 -18.32 14.53
C GLU A 71 8.34 -18.45 15.97
#